data_AF-A0A4S5DHR6-F1
#
_entry.id   AF-A0A4S5DHR6-F1
#
_cell.length_a   1.000
_cell.length_b   1.000
_cell.length_c   1.000
_cell.angle_alpha   90.00
_cell.angle_beta   90.00
_cell.angle_gamma   90.00
#
_symmetry.space_group_name_H-M   'P 1'
#
loop_
_entity.id
_entity.type
_entity.pdbx_description
1 polymer ?
#
loop_
_entity_poly.entity_id
_entity_poly.type
_entity_poly.pdbx_seq_one_letter_code
_entity_poly.pdbx_strand_id
1 'polypeptide(L)'
;MSAAAERPSSRPFRPAVLGCVSFAVGGPLVASLVWPAVMLVGWSLIDGPSWEELKVSAGMVPLIFFASFLFGYFLPAAVTGGIMGAIGTRLRRRWFVLLGMVVGAGAMIGFVELEGYLMKIDQFSDIDAIATLDAIVTSAVMSHWLHRRLDRRR
;
A
#
# COMPACT_ATOMS: atom_id res chain seq x y z
N MET A 1 35.16 6.21 35.21
CA MET A 1 33.81 5.62 35.12
C MET A 1 33.08 6.34 34.00
N SER A 2 33.10 5.81 32.77
CA SER A 2 32.30 6.35 31.66
C SER A 2 30.94 5.66 31.69
N ALA A 3 29.88 6.43 31.91
CA ALA A 3 28.52 5.97 31.77
C ALA A 3 28.29 5.59 30.30
N ALA A 4 28.24 4.28 30.03
CA ALA A 4 27.69 3.76 28.80
C ALA A 4 26.20 4.12 28.80
N ALA A 5 25.83 5.15 28.04
CA ALA A 5 24.44 5.46 27.78
C ALA A 5 23.81 4.25 27.09
N GLU A 6 23.03 3.47 27.84
CA GLU A 6 22.16 2.43 27.31
C GLU A 6 21.22 3.08 26.28
N ARG A 7 21.57 2.94 25.00
CA ARG A 7 20.62 3.21 23.93
C ARG A 7 19.45 2.25 24.13
N PRO A 8 18.21 2.73 24.31
CA PRO A 8 17.08 1.84 24.51
C PRO A 8 16.96 0.98 23.25
N SER A 9 17.20 -0.33 23.40
CA SER A 9 17.00 -1.30 22.32
C SER A 9 15.56 -1.15 21.84
N SER A 10 15.35 -0.53 20.68
CA SER A 10 14.03 -0.38 20.11
C SER A 10 13.48 -1.78 19.83
N ARG A 11 12.57 -2.26 20.69
CA ARG A 11 11.90 -3.55 20.51
C ARG A 11 11.38 -3.65 19.08
N PRO A 12 11.54 -4.79 18.39
CA PRO A 12 11.11 -5.00 17.00
C PRO A 12 9.62 -4.70 16.74
N PHE A 13 8.85 -4.60 17.82
CA PHE A 13 7.46 -4.17 17.82
C PHE A 13 7.23 -2.74 17.30
N ARG A 14 8.14 -1.77 17.60
CA ARG A 14 7.94 -0.37 17.19
C ARG A 14 8.02 -0.17 15.67
N PRO A 15 9.02 -0.74 14.95
CA PRO A 15 9.06 -0.70 13.49
C PRO A 15 7.86 -1.38 12.81
N ALA A 16 7.38 -2.51 13.34
CA ALA A 16 6.22 -3.23 12.80
C ALA A 16 4.94 -2.41 12.95
N VAL A 17 4.68 -1.84 14.13
CA VAL A 17 3.50 -0.98 14.36
C VAL A 17 3.57 0.26 13.48
N LEU A 18 4.74 0.89 13.35
CA LEU A 18 4.92 2.03 12.46
C LEU A 18 4.57 1.66 11.01
N GLY A 19 5.10 0.54 10.52
CA GLY A 19 4.81 0.06 9.17
C GLY A 19 3.33 -0.23 8.97
N CYS A 20 2.70 -0.93 9.90
CA CYS A 20 1.27 -1.26 9.89
C CYS A 20 0.40 0.01 9.80
N VAL A 21 0.57 0.95 10.74
CA VAL A 21 -0.22 2.19 10.76
C VAL A 21 0.06 3.06 9.53
N SER A 22 1.33 3.14 9.10
CA SER A 22 1.68 3.94 7.92
C SER A 22 1.05 3.38 6.65
N PHE A 23 1.01 2.06 6.47
CA PHE A 23 0.41 1.44 5.29
C PHE A 23 -1.12 1.40 5.36
N ALA A 24 -1.72 1.27 6.56
CA ALA A 24 -3.17 1.32 6.73
C ALA A 24 -3.77 2.62 6.19
N VAL A 25 -3.06 3.75 6.31
CA VAL A 25 -3.51 5.05 5.81
C VAL A 25 -2.84 5.41 4.48
N GLY A 26 -1.53 5.22 4.40
CA GLY A 26 -0.74 5.58 3.22
C GLY A 26 -1.01 4.68 2.03
N GLY A 27 -1.40 3.41 2.25
CA GLY A 27 -1.79 2.50 1.19
C GLY A 27 -3.00 3.03 0.41
N PRO A 28 -4.17 3.19 1.06
CA PRO A 28 -5.34 3.81 0.46
C PRO A 28 -5.08 5.20 -0.14
N LEU A 29 -4.21 6.00 0.48
CA LEU A 29 -3.85 7.32 -0.04
C LEU A 29 -3.06 7.25 -1.34
N VAL A 30 -2.11 6.32 -1.47
CA VAL A 30 -1.36 6.13 -2.72
C VAL A 30 -2.30 5.57 -3.78
N ALA A 31 -3.11 4.57 -3.44
CA ALA A 31 -4.11 3.98 -4.33
C ALA A 31 -5.07 5.03 -4.93
N SER A 32 -5.60 5.90 -4.07
CA SER A 32 -6.54 6.94 -4.48
C SER A 32 -5.93 8.03 -5.34
N LEU A 33 -4.60 8.14 -5.42
CA LEU A 33 -3.91 9.09 -6.29
C LEU A 33 -3.41 8.43 -7.57
N VAL A 34 -2.83 7.23 -7.45
CA VAL A 34 -2.23 6.51 -8.58
C VAL A 34 -3.30 6.08 -9.57
N TRP A 35 -4.37 5.43 -9.10
CA TRP A 35 -5.37 4.89 -10.02
C TRP A 35 -6.10 5.98 -10.83
N PRO A 36 -6.62 7.07 -10.22
CA PRO A 36 -7.23 8.15 -10.99
C PRO A 36 -6.25 8.85 -11.94
N ALA A 37 -4.96 8.94 -11.58
CA ALA A 37 -3.94 9.50 -12.46
C ALA A 37 -3.68 8.59 -13.68
N VAL A 38 -3.63 7.26 -13.48
CA VAL A 38 -3.50 6.29 -14.58
C VAL A 38 -4.71 6.36 -15.52
N MET A 39 -5.92 6.40 -14.97
CA MET A 39 -7.16 6.56 -15.73
C MET A 39 -7.17 7.87 -16.52
N LEU A 40 -6.80 8.99 -15.89
CA LEU A 40 -6.75 10.30 -16.54
C LEU A 40 -5.77 10.29 -17.72
N VAL A 41 -4.55 9.75 -17.53
CA VAL A 41 -3.56 9.63 -18.60
C VAL A 41 -4.09 8.72 -19.71
N GLY A 42 -4.70 7.59 -19.35
CA GLY A 42 -5.27 6.64 -20.31
C GLY A 42 -6.35 7.26 -21.19
N TRP A 43 -7.35 7.91 -20.59
CA TRP A 43 -8.43 8.57 -21.32
C TRP A 43 -7.93 9.73 -22.17
N SER A 44 -7.02 10.56 -21.63
CA SER A 44 -6.45 11.67 -22.38
C SER A 44 -5.61 11.25 -23.59
N LEU A 45 -5.08 10.02 -23.61
CA LEU A 45 -4.39 9.46 -24.77
C LEU A 45 -5.33 8.91 -25.85
N ILE A 46 -6.54 8.47 -25.48
CA ILE A 46 -7.52 7.86 -26.39
C ILE A 46 -8.42 8.94 -26.99
N ASP A 47 -9.04 9.76 -26.14
CA ASP A 47 -10.08 10.71 -26.52
C ASP A 47 -9.60 12.18 -26.52
N GLY A 48 -8.36 12.41 -26.08
CA GLY A 48 -7.75 13.73 -25.93
C GLY A 48 -8.02 14.34 -24.55
N PRO A 49 -7.23 15.32 -24.10
CA PRO A 49 -7.38 15.90 -22.76
C PRO A 49 -8.68 16.69 -22.62
N SER A 50 -9.53 16.33 -21.67
CA SER A 50 -10.82 17.00 -21.42
C SER A 50 -11.00 17.44 -19.96
N TRP A 51 -11.75 18.54 -19.77
CA TRP A 51 -12.11 19.03 -18.43
C TRP A 51 -13.09 18.10 -17.71
N GLU A 52 -13.85 17.30 -18.46
CA GLU A 52 -14.80 16.34 -17.90
C GLU A 52 -14.06 15.15 -17.29
N GLU A 53 -13.08 14.56 -17.99
CA GLU A 53 -12.22 13.50 -17.46
C GLU A 53 -11.49 13.96 -16.20
N LEU A 54 -10.92 15.16 -16.20
CA LEU A 54 -10.23 15.71 -15.02
C LEU A 54 -11.16 15.77 -13.80
N LYS A 55 -12.41 16.21 -13.97
CA LYS A 55 -13.40 16.27 -12.88
C LYS A 55 -13.78 14.88 -12.39
N VAL A 56 -13.97 13.93 -13.30
CA VAL A 56 -14.26 12.53 -12.96
C VAL A 56 -13.11 11.93 -12.16
N SER A 57 -11.88 12.01 -12.67
CA SER A 57 -10.69 11.51 -11.98
C SER A 57 -10.48 12.16 -10.61
N ALA A 58 -10.68 13.48 -10.50
CA ALA A 58 -10.61 14.17 -9.20
C ALA A 58 -11.70 13.68 -8.23
N GLY A 59 -12.91 13.40 -8.72
CA GLY A 59 -14.00 12.83 -7.92
C GLY A 59 -13.75 11.39 -7.47
N MET A 60 -12.97 10.61 -8.23
CA MET A 60 -12.60 9.24 -7.84
C MET A 60 -11.65 9.20 -6.64
N VAL A 61 -10.81 10.22 -6.42
CA VAL A 61 -9.84 10.26 -5.32
C VAL A 61 -10.50 10.03 -3.95
N PRO A 62 -11.47 10.87 -3.49
CA PRO A 62 -12.11 10.63 -2.21
C PRO A 62 -12.89 9.31 -2.20
N LEU A 63 -13.54 8.93 -3.30
CA LEU A 63 -14.29 7.68 -3.38
C LEU A 63 -13.41 6.45 -3.14
N ILE A 64 -12.28 6.34 -3.85
CA ILE A 64 -11.33 5.23 -3.69
C ILE A 64 -10.76 5.22 -2.27
N PHE A 65 -10.42 6.39 -1.74
CA PHE A 65 -9.88 6.50 -0.39
C PHE A 65 -10.86 5.97 0.66
N PHE A 66 -12.13 6.44 0.65
CA PHE A 66 -13.13 5.99 1.61
C PHE A 66 -13.59 4.55 1.37
N ALA A 67 -13.75 4.13 0.12
CA ALA A 67 -14.10 2.77 -0.25
C ALA A 67 -13.06 1.77 0.28
N SER A 68 -11.77 2.12 0.26
CA SER A 68 -10.71 1.28 0.81
C SER A 68 -10.89 0.96 2.29
N PHE A 69 -11.46 1.88 3.08
CA PHE A 69 -11.79 1.64 4.49
C PHE A 69 -13.11 0.90 4.65
N LEU A 70 -14.12 1.26 3.85
CA LEU A 70 -15.45 0.65 3.91
C LEU A 70 -15.42 -0.85 3.56
N PHE A 71 -14.68 -1.22 2.51
CA PHE A 71 -14.53 -2.59 2.03
C PHE A 71 -13.33 -3.31 2.64
N GLY A 72 -12.54 -2.67 3.50
CA GLY A 72 -11.45 -3.32 4.20
C GLY A 72 -10.16 -3.52 3.40
N TYR A 73 -10.04 -3.02 2.16
CA TYR A 73 -8.82 -3.07 1.34
C TYR A 73 -7.58 -2.43 2.01
N PHE A 74 -7.77 -1.61 3.06
CA PHE A 74 -6.66 -1.14 3.90
C PHE A 74 -5.98 -2.25 4.72
N LEU A 75 -6.65 -3.37 4.99
CA LEU A 75 -6.15 -4.47 5.81
C LEU A 75 -4.94 -5.18 5.17
N PRO A 76 -4.99 -5.61 3.89
CA PRO A 76 -3.81 -6.12 3.18
C PRO A 76 -2.61 -5.17 3.22
N ALA A 77 -2.86 -3.86 3.04
CA ALA A 77 -1.81 -2.85 3.13
C ALA A 77 -1.21 -2.79 4.54
N ALA A 78 -2.05 -2.75 5.58
CA ALA A 78 -1.60 -2.75 6.97
C ALA A 78 -0.76 -3.98 7.32
N VAL A 79 -1.19 -5.18 6.91
CA VAL A 79 -0.46 -6.44 7.09
C VAL A 79 0.92 -6.36 6.41
N THR A 80 0.95 -5.91 5.15
CA THR A 80 2.18 -5.70 4.38
C THR A 80 3.13 -4.75 5.10
N GLY A 81 2.63 -3.60 5.54
CA GLY A 81 3.40 -2.62 6.29
C GLY A 81 3.96 -3.19 7.60
N GLY A 82 3.18 -4.00 8.31
CA GLY A 82 3.62 -4.70 9.52
C GLY A 82 4.79 -5.65 9.27
N ILE A 83 4.67 -6.51 8.26
CA ILE A 83 5.72 -7.46 7.85
C ILE A 83 6.98 -6.70 7.44
N MET A 84 6.85 -5.73 6.54
CA MET A 84 7.98 -4.93 6.05
C MET A 84 8.63 -4.11 7.16
N GLY A 85 7.84 -3.57 8.08
CA GLY A 85 8.31 -2.88 9.27
C GLY A 85 9.11 -3.78 10.21
N ALA A 86 8.65 -5.02 10.43
CA ALA A 86 9.33 -6.01 11.26
C ALA A 86 10.68 -6.45 10.65
N ILE A 87 10.74 -6.60 9.33
CA ILE A 87 11.99 -6.88 8.60
C ILE A 87 12.96 -5.70 8.73
N GLY A 88 12.44 -4.48 8.63
CA GLY A 88 13.20 -3.24 8.73
C GLY A 88 14.31 -3.12 7.69
N THR A 89 15.41 -2.43 8.02
CA THR A 89 16.50 -2.18 7.05
C THR A 89 17.54 -3.30 6.96
N ARG A 90 17.17 -4.55 7.27
CA ARG A 90 18.05 -5.72 7.13
C ARG A 90 18.41 -6.01 5.65
N LEU A 91 17.55 -5.58 4.73
CA LEU A 91 17.74 -5.73 3.29
C LEU A 91 18.18 -4.42 2.66
N ARG A 92 18.95 -4.52 1.55
CA ARG A 92 19.18 -3.37 0.67
C ARG A 92 17.86 -2.87 0.12
N ARG A 93 17.74 -1.56 -0.05
CA ARG A 93 16.50 -0.89 -0.47
C ARG A 93 15.82 -1.51 -1.70
N ARG A 94 16.58 -1.87 -2.74
CA ARG A 94 16.03 -2.50 -3.96
C ARG A 94 15.28 -3.81 -3.65
N TRP A 95 15.87 -4.65 -2.82
CA TRP A 95 15.31 -5.95 -2.45
C TRP A 95 14.17 -5.79 -1.44
N PHE A 96 14.26 -4.79 -0.57
CA PHE A 96 13.17 -4.43 0.33
C PHE A 96 11.93 -3.98 -0.45
N VAL A 97 12.08 -3.14 -1.48
CA VAL A 97 10.95 -2.72 -2.32
C VAL A 97 10.34 -3.89 -3.08
N LEU A 98 11.16 -4.74 -3.73
CA LEU A 98 10.68 -5.92 -4.43
C LEU A 98 9.94 -6.88 -3.50
N LEU A 99 10.47 -7.11 -2.29
CA LEU A 99 9.79 -7.91 -1.29
C LEU A 99 8.45 -7.30 -0.89
N GLY A 100 8.40 -5.97 -0.70
CA GLY A 100 7.17 -5.26 -0.40
C GLY A 100 6.11 -5.43 -1.49
N MET A 101 6.49 -5.38 -2.77
CA MET A 101 5.58 -5.63 -3.89
C MET A 101 5.01 -7.05 -3.84
N VAL A 102 5.85 -8.05 -3.60
CA VAL A 102 5.43 -9.46 -3.53
C VAL A 102 4.51 -9.70 -2.32
N VAL A 103 4.88 -9.20 -1.14
CA VAL A 103 4.08 -9.33 0.07
C VAL A 103 2.74 -8.60 -0.08
N GLY A 104 2.77 -7.39 -0.66
CA GLY A 104 1.58 -6.59 -0.93
C GLY A 104 0.60 -7.25 -1.87
N ALA A 105 1.09 -7.73 -3.02
CA ALA A 105 0.29 -8.46 -3.98
C ALA A 105 -0.28 -9.74 -3.37
N GLY A 106 0.55 -10.54 -2.68
CA GLY A 106 0.11 -11.78 -2.04
C GLY A 106 -0.94 -11.54 -0.95
N ALA A 107 -0.79 -10.48 -0.14
CA ALA A 107 -1.77 -10.11 0.87
C ALA A 107 -3.10 -9.67 0.26
N MET A 108 -3.07 -8.94 -0.86
CA MET A 108 -4.29 -8.53 -1.57
C MET A 108 -4.99 -9.72 -2.22
N ILE A 109 -4.25 -10.59 -2.93
CA ILE A 109 -4.81 -11.80 -3.53
C ILE A 109 -5.46 -12.68 -2.47
N GLY A 110 -4.76 -12.94 -1.35
CA GLY A 110 -5.31 -13.73 -0.26
C GLY A 110 -6.53 -13.09 0.39
N PHE A 111 -6.61 -11.76 0.42
CA PHE A 111 -7.79 -11.04 0.92
C PHE A 111 -8.99 -11.18 -0.03
N VAL A 112 -8.78 -10.98 -1.33
CA VAL A 112 -9.82 -11.15 -2.35
C VAL A 112 -10.34 -12.59 -2.37
N GLU A 113 -9.44 -13.59 -2.33
CA GLU A 113 -9.85 -15.00 -2.27
C GLU A 113 -10.65 -15.31 -1.00
N LEU A 114 -10.23 -14.78 0.15
CA LEU A 114 -10.95 -14.94 1.40
C LEU A 114 -12.33 -14.28 1.36
N GLU A 115 -12.42 -13.08 0.79
CA GLU A 115 -13.66 -12.34 0.60
C GLU A 115 -14.62 -13.09 -0.33
N GLY A 116 -14.15 -13.55 -1.48
CA GLY A 116 -14.93 -14.36 -2.42
C GLY A 116 -15.43 -15.66 -1.79
N TYR A 117 -14.58 -16.36 -1.03
CA TYR A 117 -14.96 -17.57 -0.29
C TYR A 117 -16.06 -17.30 0.75
N LEU A 118 -15.92 -16.23 1.53
CA LEU A 118 -16.89 -15.86 2.57
C LEU A 118 -18.23 -15.40 1.98
N MET A 119 -18.19 -14.70 0.84
CA MET A 119 -19.39 -14.22 0.16
C MET A 119 -20.01 -15.21 -0.82
N LYS A 120 -19.39 -16.39 -1.03
CA LYS A 120 -19.80 -17.39 -2.04
C LYS A 120 -19.92 -16.79 -3.44
N ILE A 121 -19.00 -15.87 -3.77
CA ILE A 121 -18.91 -15.25 -5.08
C ILE A 121 -17.83 -16.01 -5.85
N ASP A 122 -18.23 -16.72 -6.91
CA ASP A 122 -17.31 -17.54 -7.72
C ASP A 122 -16.50 -16.71 -8.74
N GLN A 123 -16.80 -15.42 -8.90
CA GLN A 123 -16.19 -14.58 -9.92
C GLN A 123 -15.30 -13.50 -9.32
N PHE A 124 -14.03 -13.49 -9.74
CA PHE A 124 -13.08 -12.43 -9.48
C PHE A 124 -13.60 -11.14 -10.13
N SER A 125 -13.89 -10.10 -9.34
CA SER A 125 -14.42 -8.84 -9.88
C SER A 125 -13.32 -8.05 -10.60
N ASP A 126 -13.68 -7.26 -11.62
CA ASP A 126 -12.75 -6.31 -12.25
C ASP A 126 -12.14 -5.35 -11.21
N ILE A 127 -12.90 -5.03 -10.16
CA ILE A 127 -12.45 -4.22 -9.03
C ILE A 127 -11.30 -4.90 -8.29
N ASP A 128 -11.35 -6.22 -8.12
CA ASP A 128 -10.33 -6.96 -7.39
C ASP A 128 -9.02 -7.08 -8.19
N ALA A 129 -9.14 -7.18 -9.51
CA ALA A 129 -7.98 -7.15 -10.41
C ALA A 129 -7.27 -5.79 -10.35
N ILE A 130 -8.06 -4.70 -10.37
CA ILE A 130 -7.56 -3.33 -10.20
C ILE A 130 -6.91 -3.16 -8.83
N ALA A 131 -7.57 -3.60 -7.76
CA ALA A 131 -7.05 -3.51 -6.39
C ALA A 131 -5.73 -4.27 -6.22
N THR A 132 -5.60 -5.44 -6.88
CA THR A 132 -4.37 -6.23 -6.87
C THR A 132 -3.23 -5.53 -7.60
N LEU A 133 -3.50 -4.95 -8.78
CA LEU A 133 -2.49 -4.19 -9.53
C LEU A 133 -2.04 -2.93 -8.77
N ASP A 134 -3.00 -2.22 -8.17
CA ASP A 134 -2.70 -1.05 -7.36
C ASP A 134 -1.90 -1.42 -6.10
N ALA A 135 -2.21 -2.54 -5.45
CA ALA A 135 -1.47 -3.02 -4.29
C ALA A 135 0.02 -3.24 -4.58
N ILE A 136 0.40 -3.62 -5.81
CA ILE A 136 1.80 -3.72 -6.24
C ILE A 136 2.47 -2.34 -6.20
N VAL A 137 1.87 -1.35 -6.87
CA VAL A 137 2.42 0.01 -6.98
C VAL A 137 2.47 0.68 -5.61
N THR A 138 1.36 0.62 -4.88
CA THR A 138 1.20 1.14 -3.54
C THR A 138 2.24 0.53 -2.59
N SER A 139 2.44 -0.78 -2.64
CA SER A 139 3.45 -1.44 -1.81
C SER A 139 4.88 -1.07 -2.19
N ALA A 140 5.16 -0.83 -3.47
CA ALA A 140 6.47 -0.35 -3.92
C ALA A 140 6.78 1.03 -3.34
N VAL A 141 5.86 1.98 -3.50
CA VAL A 141 5.98 3.36 -3.03
C VAL A 141 6.13 3.40 -1.51
N MET A 142 5.23 2.71 -0.80
CA MET A 142 5.21 2.68 0.65
C MET A 142 6.43 1.96 1.22
N SER A 143 6.89 0.86 0.61
CA SER A 143 8.11 0.16 1.05
C SER A 143 9.36 1.02 0.80
N HIS A 144 9.41 1.75 -0.31
CA HIS A 144 10.50 2.68 -0.61
C HIS A 144 10.58 3.82 0.41
N TRP A 145 9.43 4.35 0.82
CA TRP A 145 9.32 5.37 1.86
C TRP A 145 9.68 4.83 3.24
N LEU A 146 9.14 3.68 3.62
CA LEU A 146 9.35 3.04 4.92
C LEU A 146 10.83 2.69 5.13
N HIS A 147 11.48 2.10 4.12
CA HIS A 147 12.91 1.79 4.19
C HIS A 147 13.73 3.05 4.49
N ARG A 148 13.49 4.15 3.76
CA ARG A 148 14.17 5.43 3.97
C ARG A 148 13.91 6.01 5.37
N ARG A 149 12.69 5.84 5.90
CA ARG A 149 12.33 6.32 7.25
C ARG A 149 12.99 5.50 8.35
N LEU A 150 13.07 4.18 8.19
CA LEU A 150 13.72 3.30 9.15
C LEU A 150 15.24 3.48 9.13
N ASP A 151 15.83 3.68 7.94
CA ASP A 151 17.27 3.91 7.79
C ASP A 151 17.72 5.20 8.49
N ARG A 152 16.92 6.27 8.39
CA ARG A 152 17.17 7.56 9.09
C ARG A 152 17.02 7.50 10.62
N ARG A 153 16.39 6.45 11.16
CA ARG A 153 16.15 6.28 12.59
C ARG A 153 17.13 5.30 13.24
N ARG A 154 18.02 4.67 12.46
CA ARG A 154 19.17 3.91 12.95
C ARG A 154 20.34 4.85 13.24
#